data_AF-R5MB31-F1
#
_entry.id   AF-R5MB31-F1
#
_cell.length_a   1.000
_cell.length_b   1.000
_cell.length_c   1.000
_cell.angle_alpha   90.00
_cell.angle_beta   90.00
_cell.angle_gamma   90.00
#
_symmetry.space_group_name_H-M   'P 1'
#
loop_
_entity.id
_entity.type
_entity.pdbx_description
1 polymer ?
#
loop_
_entity_poly.entity_id
_entity_poly.type
_entity_poly.pdbx_seq_one_letter_code
_entity_poly.pdbx_strand_id
1 'polypeptide(L)'
;MKKDIMFVGVSICLLILLGIGLSYSMWNMRVSQDTNNVISTTDCFDIMLANQSNAIKLDNAYPITDTKGKTLTPFTFSIKNVCDTAAVYTVSLESLEGTTLASDYLKVMVNNNEPLLLNGLSTTDVVNTTSIESRVLDTGTLFKNNTKEYSIRLWIDYNTTLDDLNNETKVLKSKVIIKGVPSNEKGPVNNYIANLATKDTVNLATDDPDNNIRYIGKDPSNYVFFNCSDYSNPTADTCELWRIIGVFNNVTKSDGSKENLVKIIRADSLGNYSWDYKKNGVGTSTTDYGSDDWSDSQLMMMLNPTNYLKSGYTNSNDIIFSGSQQLYSKIGSYYNGTKGCKPTVVASGAPFSCKEVDFTSTGLKNDTTRNAIEEVVWNLGGTSDYTSASNGLASHWYGYERGTTVYTGRPTTWTGKIGLMYTSDYGYATSGGTTKDRAACLAKELYNLDSSDFSDCKGNDYLFDANNDQWTLVPYSAYAYSVLNVTNGGYVTHDNVYNTRAVRPVLFLKSNIQLNTGTGAKSDPYILKMQ
;
A
#
# COMPACT_ATOMS: atom_id res chain seq x y z
N MET A 1 -22.48 -72.75 32.80
CA MET A 1 -22.29 -71.36 33.28
C MET A 1 -21.10 -70.61 32.70
N LYS A 2 -19.86 -71.14 32.60
CA LYS A 2 -18.76 -70.40 31.91
C LYS A 2 -18.77 -70.50 30.37
N LYS A 3 -19.28 -71.60 29.79
CA LYS A 3 -19.35 -71.78 28.32
C LYS A 3 -20.51 -71.00 27.68
N ASP A 4 -21.61 -70.81 28.41
CA ASP A 4 -22.83 -70.16 27.88
C ASP A 4 -22.66 -68.63 27.77
N ILE A 5 -21.89 -68.01 28.68
CA ILE A 5 -21.56 -66.57 28.64
C ILE A 5 -20.62 -66.24 27.47
N MET A 6 -19.73 -67.16 27.10
CA MET A 6 -18.80 -66.96 25.99
C MET A 6 -19.50 -66.98 24.63
N PHE A 7 -20.52 -67.84 24.46
CA PHE A 7 -21.32 -67.90 23.23
C PHE A 7 -22.22 -66.68 23.06
N VAL A 8 -22.81 -66.17 24.16
CA VAL A 8 -23.62 -64.94 24.11
C VAL A 8 -22.76 -63.71 23.83
N GLY A 9 -21.57 -63.60 24.43
CA GLY A 9 -20.64 -62.51 24.16
C GLY A 9 -20.10 -62.48 22.72
N VAL A 10 -19.77 -63.66 22.16
CA VAL A 10 -19.34 -63.78 20.75
C VAL A 10 -20.49 -63.48 19.79
N SER A 11 -21.72 -63.92 20.07
CA SER A 11 -22.89 -63.59 19.25
C SER A 11 -23.27 -62.11 19.30
N ILE A 12 -23.15 -61.45 20.46
CA ILE A 12 -23.38 -60.00 20.58
C ILE A 12 -22.29 -59.22 19.84
N CYS A 13 -21.01 -59.61 19.96
CA CYS A 13 -19.93 -59.00 19.17
C CYS A 13 -20.11 -59.25 17.67
N LEU A 14 -20.55 -60.44 17.24
CA LEU A 14 -20.87 -60.72 15.84
C LEU A 14 -22.08 -59.92 15.35
N LEU A 15 -23.12 -59.73 16.16
CA LEU A 15 -24.27 -58.89 15.82
C LEU A 15 -23.91 -57.41 15.77
N ILE A 16 -23.00 -56.94 16.63
CA ILE A 16 -22.47 -55.57 16.58
C ILE A 16 -21.55 -55.39 15.37
N LEU A 17 -20.67 -56.35 15.07
CA LEU A 17 -19.80 -56.32 13.89
C LEU A 17 -20.59 -56.49 12.58
N LEU A 18 -21.66 -57.29 12.57
CA LEU A 18 -22.63 -57.38 11.46
C LEU A 18 -23.46 -56.10 11.36
N GLY A 19 -23.86 -55.48 12.48
CA GLY A 19 -24.58 -54.21 12.50
C GLY A 19 -23.74 -53.03 11.99
N ILE A 20 -22.45 -52.99 12.35
CA ILE A 20 -21.47 -52.02 11.83
C ILE A 20 -21.14 -52.35 10.36
N GLY A 21 -21.02 -53.64 10.00
CA GLY A 21 -20.77 -54.07 8.62
C GLY A 21 -21.95 -53.83 7.66
N LEU A 22 -23.18 -53.96 8.15
CA LEU A 22 -24.42 -53.66 7.42
C LEU A 22 -24.69 -52.15 7.35
N SER A 23 -24.33 -51.39 8.40
CA SER A 23 -24.43 -49.93 8.32
C SER A 23 -23.43 -49.35 7.32
N TYR A 24 -22.18 -49.82 7.29
CA TYR A 24 -21.19 -49.38 6.30
C TYR A 24 -21.50 -49.84 4.86
N SER A 25 -22.12 -51.02 4.65
CA SER A 25 -22.46 -51.50 3.30
C SER A 25 -23.73 -50.90 2.70
N MET A 26 -24.64 -50.35 3.52
CA MET A 26 -25.85 -49.65 3.06
C MET A 26 -25.57 -48.24 2.50
N TRP A 27 -24.42 -47.64 2.79
CA TRP A 27 -23.97 -46.36 2.20
C TRP A 27 -22.98 -46.59 1.05
N ASN A 28 -23.33 -47.42 0.06
CA ASN A 28 -22.54 -47.57 -1.16
C ASN A 28 -22.78 -46.37 -2.09
N MET A 29 -22.08 -45.26 -1.85
CA MET A 29 -22.11 -44.08 -2.71
C MET A 29 -20.89 -44.04 -3.63
N ARG A 30 -21.13 -44.01 -4.95
CA ARG A 30 -20.06 -43.93 -5.97
C ARG A 30 -19.97 -42.51 -6.51
N VAL A 31 -18.77 -41.94 -6.48
CA VAL A 31 -18.49 -40.62 -7.01
C VAL A 31 -17.41 -40.74 -8.08
N SER A 32 -17.83 -40.73 -9.34
CA SER A 32 -16.90 -40.69 -10.48
C SER A 32 -16.95 -39.30 -11.14
N GLN A 33 -15.86 -38.55 -11.04
CA GLN A 33 -15.58 -37.47 -12.00
C GLN A 33 -14.75 -38.08 -13.13
N ASP A 34 -15.31 -38.12 -14.34
CA ASP A 34 -14.65 -38.77 -15.50
C ASP A 34 -14.10 -37.77 -16.52
N THR A 35 -14.05 -36.46 -16.22
CA THR A 35 -13.41 -35.48 -17.11
C THR A 35 -12.76 -34.34 -16.32
N ASN A 36 -11.62 -33.86 -16.81
CA ASN A 36 -10.88 -32.70 -16.29
C ASN A 36 -11.83 -31.52 -15.95
N ASN A 37 -11.50 -30.75 -14.90
CA ASN A 37 -12.14 -29.46 -14.62
C ASN A 37 -12.01 -28.58 -15.87
N VAL A 38 -13.14 -28.27 -16.51
CA VAL A 38 -13.17 -27.45 -17.71
C VAL A 38 -13.34 -26.02 -17.27
N ILE A 39 -12.32 -25.23 -17.58
CA ILE A 39 -12.26 -23.79 -17.44
C ILE A 39 -13.18 -23.21 -18.51
N SER A 40 -14.21 -22.49 -18.09
CA SER A 40 -14.94 -21.59 -18.98
C SER A 40 -14.69 -20.17 -18.49
N THR A 41 -13.51 -19.66 -18.79
CA THR A 41 -13.16 -18.27 -18.54
C THR A 41 -13.00 -17.54 -19.86
N THR A 42 -13.44 -16.29 -19.85
CA THR A 42 -12.86 -15.21 -20.64
C THR A 42 -11.33 -15.24 -20.57
N ASP A 43 -10.64 -14.75 -21.61
CA ASP A 43 -9.18 -14.78 -21.79
C ASP A 43 -8.33 -14.05 -20.70
N CYS A 44 -8.94 -13.64 -19.57
CA CYS A 44 -8.33 -12.79 -18.55
C CYS A 44 -7.71 -13.51 -17.35
N PHE A 45 -7.98 -14.79 -17.14
CA PHE A 45 -7.51 -15.52 -15.97
C PHE A 45 -6.73 -16.77 -16.37
N ASP A 46 -5.49 -16.86 -15.89
CA ASP A 46 -4.76 -18.12 -15.84
C ASP A 46 -5.14 -18.84 -14.56
N ILE A 47 -5.59 -20.08 -14.70
CA ILE A 47 -5.89 -20.95 -13.56
C ILE A 47 -4.75 -21.95 -13.43
N MET A 48 -4.01 -21.88 -12.33
CA MET A 48 -3.01 -22.89 -12.00
C MET A 48 -3.61 -23.89 -11.02
N LEU A 49 -3.91 -25.08 -11.53
CA LEU A 49 -4.27 -26.22 -10.69
C LEU A 49 -3.00 -26.76 -10.03
N ALA A 50 -2.85 -26.54 -8.72
CA ALA A 50 -1.66 -26.94 -7.97
C ALA A 50 -1.38 -28.46 -8.07
N ASN A 51 -2.40 -29.29 -8.32
CA ASN A 51 -2.27 -30.72 -8.57
C ASN A 51 -3.41 -31.22 -9.48
N GLN A 52 -3.12 -31.56 -10.75
CA GLN A 52 -4.14 -32.07 -11.68
C GLN A 52 -4.76 -33.42 -11.28
N SER A 53 -4.29 -34.10 -10.24
CA SER A 53 -4.64 -35.51 -9.97
C SER A 53 -5.70 -35.78 -8.91
N ASN A 54 -6.25 -34.79 -8.20
CA ASN A 54 -7.27 -35.07 -7.17
C ASN A 54 -8.56 -34.31 -7.45
N ALA A 55 -9.42 -34.93 -8.27
CA ALA A 55 -10.85 -34.59 -8.37
C ALA A 55 -11.48 -34.42 -6.97
N ILE A 56 -12.58 -33.65 -6.87
CA ILE A 56 -13.42 -33.68 -5.65
C ILE A 56 -14.02 -35.08 -5.58
N LYS A 57 -13.44 -35.95 -4.75
CA LYS A 57 -13.87 -37.35 -4.57
C LYS A 57 -14.62 -37.50 -3.26
N LEU A 58 -15.79 -38.11 -3.34
CA LEU A 58 -16.63 -38.52 -2.22
C LEU A 58 -16.92 -40.03 -2.35
N ASP A 59 -15.86 -40.83 -2.47
CA ASP A 59 -15.97 -42.28 -2.63
C ASP A 59 -16.37 -42.94 -1.30
N ASN A 60 -17.46 -43.71 -1.30
CA ASN A 60 -18.02 -44.37 -0.10
C ASN A 60 -18.26 -43.38 1.07
N ALA A 61 -18.65 -42.15 0.75
CA ALA A 61 -18.93 -41.13 1.75
C ALA A 61 -20.25 -41.42 2.48
N TYR A 62 -20.23 -41.28 3.80
CA TYR A 62 -21.40 -41.33 4.67
C TYR A 62 -21.59 -39.97 5.36
N PRO A 63 -22.79 -39.66 5.91
CA PRO A 63 -23.03 -38.45 6.68
C PRO A 63 -21.99 -38.26 7.81
N ILE A 64 -21.32 -37.11 7.85
CA ILE A 64 -20.30 -36.80 8.88
C ILE A 64 -20.53 -35.44 9.53
N THR A 65 -20.05 -35.28 10.76
CA THR A 65 -20.09 -34.01 11.49
C THR A 65 -19.13 -32.99 10.89
N ASP A 66 -19.42 -31.70 11.08
CA ASP A 66 -18.54 -30.61 10.63
C ASP A 66 -17.12 -30.73 11.22
N THR A 67 -16.97 -31.24 12.45
CA THR A 67 -15.66 -31.52 13.05
C THR A 67 -14.83 -32.50 12.22
N LYS A 68 -15.46 -33.56 11.69
CA LYS A 68 -14.78 -34.51 10.78
C LYS A 68 -14.62 -33.92 9.39
N GLY A 69 -15.63 -33.23 8.86
CA GLY A 69 -15.59 -32.55 7.56
C GLY A 69 -14.43 -31.57 7.43
N LYS A 70 -14.16 -30.77 8.47
CA LYS A 70 -13.03 -29.82 8.55
C LYS A 70 -11.66 -30.51 8.40
N THR A 71 -11.56 -31.81 8.71
CA THR A 71 -10.31 -32.59 8.59
C THR A 71 -10.11 -33.26 7.23
N LEU A 72 -11.09 -33.18 6.33
CA LEU A 72 -10.96 -33.76 4.98
C LEU A 72 -9.85 -33.06 4.18
N THR A 73 -9.22 -33.83 3.28
CA THR A 73 -8.26 -33.29 2.31
C THR A 73 -8.99 -32.35 1.34
N PRO A 74 -8.61 -31.06 1.26
CA PRO A 74 -9.28 -30.13 0.36
C PRO A 74 -8.89 -30.34 -1.10
N PHE A 75 -9.81 -29.99 -2.00
CA PHE A 75 -9.51 -29.66 -3.39
C PHE A 75 -8.88 -28.27 -3.46
N THR A 76 -7.68 -28.15 -4.01
CA THR A 76 -6.94 -26.88 -4.06
C THR A 76 -6.66 -26.41 -5.48
N PHE A 77 -6.78 -25.11 -5.71
CA PHE A 77 -6.47 -24.46 -6.98
C PHE A 77 -6.15 -22.98 -6.76
N SER A 78 -5.50 -22.36 -7.74
CA SER A 78 -5.26 -20.93 -7.74
C SER A 78 -5.76 -20.27 -9.00
N ILE A 79 -6.20 -19.02 -8.84
CA ILE A 79 -6.63 -18.14 -9.93
C ILE A 79 -5.65 -16.97 -9.99
N LYS A 80 -5.06 -16.72 -11.16
CA LYS A 80 -4.17 -15.59 -11.43
C LYS A 80 -4.78 -14.72 -12.51
N ASN A 81 -4.93 -13.42 -12.24
CA ASN A 81 -5.36 -12.50 -13.29
C ASN A 81 -4.17 -12.22 -14.22
N VAL A 82 -4.31 -12.54 -15.51
CA VAL A 82 -3.31 -12.26 -16.55
C VAL A 82 -3.73 -11.14 -17.49
N CYS A 83 -4.95 -10.66 -17.36
CA CYS A 83 -5.41 -9.47 -18.05
C CYS A 83 -4.71 -8.21 -17.55
N ASP A 84 -4.69 -7.21 -18.44
CA ASP A 84 -4.12 -5.90 -18.18
C ASP A 84 -4.96 -5.02 -17.24
N THR A 85 -6.20 -5.40 -17.00
CA THR A 85 -7.15 -4.72 -16.12
C THR A 85 -7.47 -5.57 -14.91
N ALA A 86 -8.01 -4.96 -13.86
CA ALA A 86 -8.66 -5.73 -12.81
C ALA A 86 -9.76 -6.62 -13.41
N ALA A 87 -10.05 -7.72 -12.74
CA ALA A 87 -11.14 -8.59 -13.15
C ALA A 87 -11.89 -9.06 -11.91
N VAL A 88 -13.20 -8.84 -11.93
CA VAL A 88 -14.12 -9.38 -10.93
C VAL A 88 -14.32 -10.85 -11.27
N TYR A 89 -14.23 -11.71 -10.27
CA TYR A 89 -14.39 -13.14 -10.44
C TYR A 89 -15.47 -13.70 -9.52
N THR A 90 -16.09 -14.79 -9.96
CA THR A 90 -17.01 -15.62 -9.20
C THR A 90 -16.50 -17.06 -9.24
N VAL A 91 -16.27 -17.67 -8.09
CA VAL A 91 -16.01 -19.10 -7.94
C VAL A 91 -17.33 -19.77 -7.61
N SER A 92 -17.69 -20.79 -8.38
CA SER A 92 -18.94 -21.54 -8.21
C SER A 92 -18.70 -23.03 -8.30
N LEU A 93 -19.58 -23.80 -7.67
CA LEU A 93 -19.67 -25.25 -7.84
C LEU A 93 -20.91 -25.55 -8.66
N GLU A 94 -20.71 -26.17 -9.82
CA GLU A 94 -21.80 -26.63 -10.67
C GLU A 94 -22.00 -28.14 -10.49
N SER A 95 -23.25 -28.55 -10.26
CA SER A 95 -23.65 -29.96 -10.35
C SER A 95 -24.00 -30.30 -11.78
N LEU A 96 -23.49 -31.43 -12.28
CA LEU A 96 -23.63 -31.87 -13.67
C LEU A 96 -24.78 -32.85 -13.85
N GLU A 97 -25.25 -33.01 -15.09
CA GLU A 97 -26.19 -34.03 -15.52
C GLU A 97 -25.77 -35.43 -15.07
N GLY A 98 -26.74 -36.17 -14.50
CA GLY A 98 -26.52 -37.46 -13.85
C GLY A 98 -26.08 -37.36 -12.39
N THR A 99 -26.05 -36.16 -11.80
CA THR A 99 -26.08 -35.98 -10.35
C THR A 99 -27.44 -36.38 -9.80
N THR A 100 -27.44 -37.24 -8.79
CA THR A 100 -28.64 -37.68 -8.06
C THR A 100 -28.59 -37.32 -6.58
N LEU A 101 -27.43 -36.87 -6.06
CA LEU A 101 -27.31 -36.30 -4.71
C LEU A 101 -27.68 -34.81 -4.74
N ALA A 102 -28.76 -34.43 -4.06
CA ALA A 102 -29.20 -33.04 -3.99
C ALA A 102 -28.27 -32.16 -3.14
N SER A 103 -28.18 -30.87 -3.47
CA SER A 103 -27.37 -29.89 -2.73
C SER A 103 -27.88 -29.65 -1.30
N ASP A 104 -29.13 -30.03 -0.99
CA ASP A 104 -29.71 -29.98 0.35
C ASP A 104 -28.97 -30.85 1.37
N TYR A 105 -28.21 -31.84 0.90
CA TYR A 105 -27.51 -32.81 1.75
C TYR A 105 -25.99 -32.63 1.72
N LEU A 106 -25.51 -31.57 1.07
CA LEU A 106 -24.08 -31.31 0.89
C LEU A 106 -23.65 -30.12 1.74
N LYS A 107 -22.61 -30.32 2.54
CA LYS A 107 -21.86 -29.27 3.21
C LYS A 107 -20.65 -28.88 2.38
N VAL A 108 -20.34 -27.59 2.37
CA VAL A 108 -19.14 -27.05 1.74
C VAL A 108 -18.42 -26.12 2.69
N MET A 109 -17.09 -26.20 2.68
CA MET A 109 -16.20 -25.29 3.37
C MET A 109 -15.19 -24.75 2.36
N VAL A 110 -15.19 -23.42 2.22
CA VAL A 110 -14.26 -22.68 1.39
C VAL A 110 -13.19 -22.09 2.31
N ASN A 111 -11.94 -22.42 2.04
CA ASN A 111 -10.78 -22.08 2.86
C ASN A 111 -10.93 -22.53 4.32
N ASN A 112 -10.82 -21.59 5.25
CA ASN A 112 -10.97 -21.83 6.69
C ASN A 112 -12.28 -21.23 7.24
N ASN A 113 -13.25 -20.94 6.36
CA ASN A 113 -14.54 -20.37 6.75
C ASN A 113 -15.43 -21.41 7.42
N GLU A 114 -16.50 -20.97 8.08
CA GLU A 114 -17.47 -21.90 8.67
C GLU A 114 -18.20 -22.71 7.58
N PRO A 115 -18.46 -24.02 7.80
CA PRO A 115 -19.14 -24.86 6.82
C PRO A 115 -20.60 -24.45 6.62
N LEU A 116 -21.03 -24.40 5.36
CA LEU A 116 -22.40 -24.05 4.97
C LEU A 116 -23.05 -25.18 4.20
N LEU A 117 -24.37 -25.27 4.28
CA LEU A 117 -25.15 -26.16 3.42
C LEU A 117 -25.17 -25.57 2.00
N LEU A 118 -24.92 -26.42 0.99
CA LEU A 118 -24.66 -25.99 -0.38
C LEU A 118 -25.91 -25.33 -0.99
N ASN A 119 -27.10 -25.82 -0.68
CA ASN A 119 -28.37 -25.23 -1.10
C ASN A 119 -28.63 -23.81 -0.52
N GLY A 120 -27.98 -23.46 0.59
CA GLY A 120 -28.09 -22.16 1.26
C GLY A 120 -27.22 -21.08 0.62
N LEU A 121 -26.34 -21.46 -0.32
CA LEU A 121 -25.55 -20.51 -1.10
C LEU A 121 -26.37 -19.93 -2.27
N SER A 122 -26.05 -18.70 -2.64
CA SER A 122 -26.67 -18.04 -3.79
C SER A 122 -26.41 -18.81 -5.09
N THR A 123 -27.36 -18.72 -6.01
CA THR A 123 -27.24 -19.31 -7.35
C THR A 123 -26.66 -18.32 -8.35
N THR A 124 -26.10 -18.83 -9.44
CA THR A 124 -25.67 -18.04 -10.61
C THR A 124 -25.99 -18.80 -11.90
N ASP A 125 -25.78 -18.16 -13.06
CA ASP A 125 -26.00 -18.80 -14.36
C ASP A 125 -25.06 -20.00 -14.51
N VAL A 126 -25.59 -21.11 -15.02
CA VAL A 126 -24.76 -22.26 -15.40
C VAL A 126 -23.94 -21.90 -16.63
N VAL A 127 -22.63 -22.17 -16.56
CA VAL A 127 -21.68 -21.87 -17.63
C VAL A 127 -21.43 -23.10 -18.50
N ASN A 128 -21.53 -24.31 -17.93
CA ASN A 128 -21.43 -25.56 -18.68
C ASN A 128 -22.83 -26.06 -19.09
N THR A 129 -22.98 -26.42 -20.37
CA THR A 129 -24.27 -26.85 -20.94
C THR A 129 -24.83 -28.13 -20.32
N THR A 130 -23.97 -28.93 -19.68
CA THR A 130 -24.37 -30.15 -18.97
C THR A 130 -24.58 -29.92 -17.47
N SER A 131 -24.68 -28.68 -16.99
CA SER A 131 -24.88 -28.36 -15.58
C SER A 131 -26.37 -28.19 -15.26
N ILE A 132 -26.80 -28.76 -14.14
CA ILE A 132 -28.19 -28.71 -13.65
C ILE A 132 -28.39 -27.68 -12.54
N GLU A 133 -27.34 -27.32 -11.81
CA GLU A 133 -27.37 -26.24 -10.81
C GLU A 133 -25.98 -25.58 -10.70
N SER A 134 -25.93 -24.32 -10.28
CA SER A 134 -24.69 -23.59 -9.95
C SER A 134 -24.83 -22.86 -8.62
N ARG A 135 -23.88 -23.06 -7.71
CA ARG A 135 -23.84 -22.44 -6.38
C ARG A 135 -22.57 -21.62 -6.19
N VAL A 136 -22.72 -20.37 -5.80
CA VAL A 136 -21.60 -19.44 -5.62
C VAL A 136 -20.85 -19.77 -4.34
N LEU A 137 -19.57 -20.09 -4.46
CA LEU A 137 -18.67 -20.40 -3.35
C LEU A 137 -17.95 -19.15 -2.83
N ASP A 138 -17.54 -18.26 -3.74
CA ASP A 138 -16.85 -17.01 -3.41
C ASP A 138 -16.92 -16.01 -4.57
N THR A 139 -16.73 -14.73 -4.27
CA THR A 139 -16.61 -13.65 -5.26
C THR A 139 -15.52 -12.67 -4.85
N GLY A 140 -14.83 -12.06 -5.80
CA GLY A 140 -13.85 -11.02 -5.48
C GLY A 140 -13.36 -10.26 -6.70
N THR A 141 -12.39 -9.37 -6.50
CA THR A 141 -11.67 -8.68 -7.57
C THR A 141 -10.19 -9.08 -7.50
N LEU A 142 -9.63 -9.49 -8.63
CA LEU A 142 -8.21 -9.77 -8.78
C LEU A 142 -7.57 -8.76 -9.71
N PHE A 143 -6.46 -8.18 -9.29
CA PHE A 143 -5.66 -7.26 -10.10
C PHE A 143 -4.60 -8.04 -10.89
N LYS A 144 -4.11 -7.46 -11.99
CA LYS A 144 -3.09 -8.08 -12.86
C LYS A 144 -1.96 -8.70 -12.04
N ASN A 145 -1.57 -9.92 -12.42
CA ASN A 145 -0.52 -10.74 -11.81
C ASN A 145 -0.75 -11.16 -10.35
N ASN A 146 -1.82 -10.72 -9.70
CA ASN A 146 -2.17 -11.24 -8.39
C ASN A 146 -2.75 -12.64 -8.53
N THR A 147 -2.44 -13.48 -7.55
CA THR A 147 -2.94 -14.84 -7.44
C THR A 147 -3.78 -14.97 -6.18
N LYS A 148 -4.90 -15.70 -6.25
CA LYS A 148 -5.69 -16.11 -5.10
C LYS A 148 -5.75 -17.63 -5.04
N GLU A 149 -5.41 -18.17 -3.88
CA GLU A 149 -5.46 -19.60 -3.56
C GLU A 149 -6.81 -19.97 -2.95
N TYR A 150 -7.31 -21.14 -3.33
CA TYR A 150 -8.54 -21.74 -2.81
C TYR A 150 -8.30 -23.14 -2.29
N SER A 151 -8.99 -23.48 -1.21
CA SER A 151 -9.13 -24.84 -0.70
C SER A 151 -10.61 -25.13 -0.43
N ILE A 152 -11.17 -26.13 -1.11
CA ILE A 152 -12.59 -26.49 -1.03
C ILE A 152 -12.71 -27.89 -0.41
N ARG A 153 -13.54 -28.02 0.63
CA ARG A 153 -13.92 -29.32 1.20
C ARG A 153 -15.42 -29.50 1.03
N LEU A 154 -15.83 -30.71 0.66
CA LEU A 154 -17.23 -31.10 0.56
C LEU A 154 -17.47 -32.38 1.37
N TRP A 155 -18.64 -32.50 2.00
CA TRP A 155 -19.10 -33.73 2.65
C TRP A 155 -20.63 -33.78 2.74
N ILE A 156 -21.17 -34.95 3.09
CA ILE A 156 -22.61 -35.14 3.31
C ILE A 156 -22.96 -34.65 4.72
N ASP A 157 -24.00 -33.82 4.84
CA ASP A 157 -24.42 -33.27 6.13
C ASP A 157 -24.77 -34.39 7.11
N TYR A 158 -24.37 -34.23 8.37
CA TYR A 158 -24.54 -35.24 9.42
C TYR A 158 -26.01 -35.65 9.61
N ASN A 159 -26.95 -34.73 9.37
CA ASN A 159 -28.38 -34.99 9.56
C ASN A 159 -29.03 -35.75 8.39
N THR A 160 -28.28 -36.03 7.32
CA THR A 160 -28.80 -36.76 6.15
C THR A 160 -29.09 -38.21 6.54
N THR A 161 -30.32 -38.65 6.33
CA THR A 161 -30.77 -40.02 6.61
C THR A 161 -30.82 -40.89 5.34
N LEU A 162 -31.01 -42.21 5.51
CA LEU A 162 -31.15 -43.13 4.37
C LEU A 162 -32.44 -42.86 3.58
N ASP A 163 -33.50 -42.46 4.29
CA ASP A 163 -34.79 -42.07 3.70
C ASP A 163 -34.67 -40.78 2.90
N ASP A 164 -33.87 -39.81 3.36
CA ASP A 164 -33.54 -38.60 2.59
C ASP A 164 -32.86 -38.91 1.25
N LEU A 165 -32.18 -40.06 1.16
CA LEU A 165 -31.55 -40.56 -0.05
C LEU A 165 -32.41 -41.61 -0.78
N ASN A 166 -33.70 -41.73 -0.47
CA ASN A 166 -34.62 -42.72 -1.06
C ASN A 166 -34.11 -44.17 -0.97
N ASN A 167 -33.26 -44.50 0.00
CA ASN A 167 -32.62 -45.81 0.12
C ASN A 167 -31.83 -46.27 -1.13
N GLU A 168 -31.31 -45.30 -1.90
CA GLU A 168 -30.57 -45.55 -3.14
C GLU A 168 -29.15 -44.97 -3.09
N THR A 169 -28.25 -45.58 -3.87
CA THR A 169 -26.95 -44.98 -4.18
C THR A 169 -27.13 -43.65 -4.89
N LYS A 170 -26.65 -42.57 -4.27
CA LYS A 170 -26.57 -41.26 -4.93
C LYS A 170 -25.20 -40.99 -5.52
N VAL A 171 -25.20 -40.18 -6.57
CA VAL A 171 -24.03 -39.79 -7.35
C VAL A 171 -23.95 -38.27 -7.33
N LEU A 172 -22.78 -37.73 -7.01
CA LEU A 172 -22.46 -36.32 -7.25
C LEU A 172 -21.49 -36.22 -8.42
N LYS A 173 -21.88 -35.49 -9.46
CA LYS A 173 -20.97 -35.07 -10.53
C LYS A 173 -20.88 -33.55 -10.44
N SER A 174 -19.70 -33.01 -10.22
CA SER A 174 -19.55 -31.56 -10.05
C SER A 174 -18.28 -31.02 -10.69
N LYS A 175 -18.29 -29.71 -10.98
CA LYS A 175 -17.11 -28.95 -11.44
C LYS A 175 -17.04 -27.61 -10.71
N VAL A 176 -15.81 -27.17 -10.42
CA VAL A 176 -15.57 -25.80 -9.98
C VAL A 176 -15.45 -24.91 -11.22
N ILE A 177 -16.27 -23.88 -11.29
CA ILE A 177 -16.30 -22.90 -12.38
C ILE A 177 -15.85 -21.55 -11.85
N ILE A 178 -14.91 -20.92 -12.55
CA ILE A 178 -14.48 -19.54 -12.29
C ILE A 178 -14.97 -18.68 -13.45
N LYS A 179 -15.82 -17.69 -13.16
CA LYS A 179 -16.26 -16.70 -14.14
C LYS A 179 -15.53 -15.40 -13.89
N GLY A 180 -14.85 -14.88 -14.89
CA GLY A 180 -14.12 -13.61 -14.83
C GLY A 180 -14.75 -12.54 -15.72
N VAL A 181 -14.91 -11.33 -15.21
CA VAL A 181 -15.35 -10.16 -15.99
C VAL A 181 -14.36 -9.02 -15.78
N PRO A 182 -13.81 -8.43 -16.86
CA PRO A 182 -12.98 -7.24 -16.75
C PRO A 182 -13.68 -6.15 -15.93
N SER A 183 -12.94 -5.51 -15.03
CA SER A 183 -13.41 -4.44 -14.16
C SER A 183 -12.59 -3.17 -14.38
N ASN A 184 -13.29 -2.05 -14.27
CA ASN A 184 -12.68 -0.72 -14.29
C ASN A 184 -12.17 -0.28 -12.91
N GLU A 185 -12.35 -1.10 -11.87
CA GLU A 185 -11.80 -0.83 -10.55
C GLU A 185 -10.27 -0.78 -10.62
N LYS A 186 -9.69 0.32 -10.15
CA LYS A 186 -8.25 0.47 -10.04
C LYS A 186 -7.84 -0.01 -8.64
N GLY A 187 -6.79 -0.83 -8.56
CA GLY A 187 -6.39 -1.46 -7.31
C GLY A 187 -5.72 -0.51 -6.32
N PRO A 188 -4.93 -1.05 -5.38
CA PRO A 188 -3.98 -0.26 -4.62
C PRO A 188 -3.20 0.70 -5.52
N VAL A 189 -3.04 1.96 -5.10
CA VAL A 189 -2.45 3.02 -5.95
C VAL A 189 -1.05 2.63 -6.42
N ASN A 190 -0.25 1.99 -5.56
CA ASN A 190 1.08 1.50 -5.89
C ASN A 190 1.06 0.48 -7.04
N ASN A 191 0.15 -0.50 -7.01
CA ASN A 191 0.02 -1.52 -8.05
C ASN A 191 -0.47 -0.91 -9.38
N TYR A 192 -1.38 0.06 -9.31
CA TYR A 192 -1.84 0.75 -10.52
C TYR A 192 -0.68 1.49 -11.20
N ILE A 193 0.10 2.27 -10.44
CA ILE A 193 1.25 3.02 -10.98
C ILE A 193 2.34 2.06 -11.48
N ALA A 194 2.59 0.96 -10.79
CA ALA A 194 3.53 -0.06 -11.25
C ALA A 194 3.13 -0.66 -12.59
N ASN A 195 1.84 -0.97 -12.78
CA ASN A 195 1.34 -1.42 -14.08
C ASN A 195 1.43 -0.32 -15.14
N LEU A 196 1.13 0.93 -14.79
CA LEU A 196 1.24 2.06 -15.71
C LEU A 196 2.68 2.25 -16.21
N ALA A 197 3.67 2.11 -15.33
CA ALA A 197 5.10 2.23 -15.68
C ALA A 197 5.59 1.18 -16.69
N THR A 198 4.92 0.04 -16.81
CA THR A 198 5.24 -0.96 -17.86
C THR A 198 4.81 -0.53 -19.26
N LYS A 199 3.97 0.50 -19.36
CA LYS A 199 3.34 0.98 -20.61
C LYS A 199 3.75 2.41 -20.95
N ASP A 200 3.81 3.28 -19.95
CA ASP A 200 4.11 4.69 -20.09
C ASP A 200 5.55 4.98 -19.69
N THR A 201 6.48 4.79 -20.61
CA THR A 201 7.90 5.12 -20.43
C THR A 201 8.23 6.57 -20.74
N VAL A 202 7.20 7.39 -21.04
CA VAL A 202 7.36 8.82 -21.35
C VAL A 202 7.19 9.64 -20.08
N ASN A 203 6.18 9.32 -19.28
CA ASN A 203 5.89 10.02 -18.02
C ASN A 203 6.40 9.29 -16.78
N LEU A 204 6.88 8.04 -16.92
CA LEU A 204 7.44 7.26 -15.82
C LEU A 204 8.80 6.68 -16.17
N ALA A 205 9.69 6.62 -15.18
CA ALA A 205 10.98 5.96 -15.28
C ALA A 205 11.27 5.10 -14.04
N THR A 206 12.15 4.11 -14.21
CA THR A 206 12.57 3.16 -13.16
C THR A 206 14.10 3.05 -13.08
N ASP A 207 14.81 4.11 -13.46
CA ASP A 207 16.26 4.17 -13.65
C ASP A 207 17.01 4.75 -12.44
N ASP A 208 16.34 4.91 -11.30
CA ASP A 208 17.00 5.24 -10.04
C ASP A 208 17.64 4.00 -9.37
N PRO A 209 18.53 4.17 -8.38
CA PRO A 209 19.34 3.06 -7.87
C PRO A 209 18.56 1.88 -7.25
N ASP A 210 17.35 2.13 -6.74
CA ASP A 210 16.50 1.08 -6.14
C ASP A 210 15.37 0.64 -7.09
N ASN A 211 15.42 1.05 -8.35
CA ASN A 211 14.39 0.83 -9.37
C ASN A 211 13.00 1.29 -8.90
N ASN A 212 12.95 2.41 -8.16
CA ASN A 212 11.68 3.04 -7.82
C ASN A 212 11.00 3.53 -9.09
N ILE A 213 9.68 3.52 -9.11
CA ILE A 213 8.91 4.09 -10.21
C ILE A 213 8.71 5.57 -9.92
N ARG A 214 9.19 6.46 -10.79
CA ARG A 214 9.08 7.91 -10.63
C ARG A 214 8.34 8.54 -11.79
N TYR A 215 7.47 9.50 -11.50
CA TYR A 215 6.94 10.38 -12.53
C TYR A 215 8.04 11.33 -13.00
N ILE A 216 8.04 11.63 -14.29
CA ILE A 216 9.07 12.46 -14.95
C ILE A 216 8.44 13.41 -15.97
N GLY A 217 9.14 14.48 -16.30
CA GLY A 217 8.75 15.43 -17.34
C GLY A 217 8.13 16.71 -16.80
N LYS A 218 7.78 17.61 -17.71
CA LYS A 218 7.24 18.94 -17.39
C LYS A 218 5.85 18.89 -16.76
N ASP A 219 4.96 18.13 -17.38
CA ASP A 219 3.53 18.07 -17.03
C ASP A 219 3.00 16.63 -17.07
N PRO A 220 3.60 15.67 -16.34
CA PRO A 220 3.08 14.31 -16.29
C PRO A 220 1.68 14.28 -15.64
N SER A 221 0.90 13.27 -16.01
CA SER A 221 -0.40 12.97 -15.41
C SER A 221 -0.26 12.34 -14.02
N ASN A 222 0.21 13.13 -13.06
CA ASN A 222 0.49 12.69 -11.69
C ASN A 222 -0.24 13.50 -10.61
N TYR A 223 -1.31 14.21 -10.95
CA TYR A 223 -2.16 14.88 -9.96
C TYR A 223 -3.06 13.89 -9.23
N VAL A 224 -3.29 14.15 -7.94
CA VAL A 224 -4.19 13.39 -7.08
C VAL A 224 -4.95 14.34 -6.17
N PHE A 225 -6.25 14.09 -5.98
CA PHE A 225 -7.01 14.77 -4.94
C PHE A 225 -6.70 14.13 -3.58
N PHE A 226 -6.24 14.96 -2.65
CA PHE A 226 -5.92 14.57 -1.28
C PHE A 226 -6.30 15.69 -0.31
N ASN A 227 -6.32 15.39 0.99
CA ASN A 227 -6.77 16.33 2.02
C ASN A 227 -8.18 16.90 1.74
N CYS A 228 -9.13 16.01 1.45
CA CYS A 228 -10.51 16.35 1.16
C CYS A 228 -11.31 16.60 2.44
N SER A 229 -12.20 17.60 2.45
CA SER A 229 -13.23 17.73 3.50
C SER A 229 -14.26 16.61 3.41
N ASP A 230 -14.50 16.10 2.20
CA ASP A 230 -15.38 14.98 1.90
C ASP A 230 -14.74 14.10 0.81
N TYR A 231 -14.41 12.84 1.15
CA TYR A 231 -13.85 11.86 0.22
C TYR A 231 -14.93 11.06 -0.54
N SER A 232 -16.21 11.19 -0.19
CA SER A 232 -17.30 10.55 -0.93
C SER A 232 -17.59 11.24 -2.26
N ASN A 233 -17.25 12.54 -2.37
CA ASN A 233 -17.33 13.33 -3.58
C ASN A 233 -16.11 14.25 -3.78
N PRO A 234 -14.94 13.69 -4.18
CA PRO A 234 -13.72 14.47 -4.36
C PRO A 234 -13.81 15.44 -5.53
N THR A 235 -13.65 16.73 -5.27
CA THR A 235 -13.64 17.81 -6.27
C THR A 235 -12.57 18.84 -5.91
N ALA A 236 -12.32 19.80 -6.80
CA ALA A 236 -11.40 20.91 -6.52
C ALA A 236 -11.86 21.81 -5.34
N ASP A 237 -13.15 21.81 -5.01
CA ASP A 237 -13.68 22.61 -3.89
C ASP A 237 -13.56 21.88 -2.54
N THR A 238 -13.61 20.54 -2.57
CA THR A 238 -13.53 19.72 -1.35
C THR A 238 -12.11 19.30 -1.03
N CYS A 239 -11.24 19.17 -2.03
CA CYS A 239 -9.90 18.59 -1.92
C CYS A 239 -8.78 19.57 -2.25
N GLU A 240 -7.57 19.25 -1.79
CA GLU A 240 -6.35 19.88 -2.29
C GLU A 240 -5.76 19.09 -3.45
N LEU A 241 -5.06 19.78 -4.35
CA LEU A 241 -4.23 19.14 -5.36
C LEU A 241 -2.87 18.76 -4.79
N TRP A 242 -2.53 17.49 -4.96
CA TRP A 242 -1.22 16.92 -4.66
C TRP A 242 -0.64 16.28 -5.92
N ARG A 243 0.67 16.08 -5.92
CA ARG A 243 1.40 15.40 -7.00
C ARG A 243 1.95 14.09 -6.47
N ILE A 244 1.83 13.03 -7.24
CA ILE A 244 2.50 11.76 -6.96
C ILE A 244 3.93 11.88 -7.46
N ILE A 245 4.91 11.69 -6.56
CA ILE A 245 6.32 11.59 -6.94
C ILE A 245 6.57 10.23 -7.58
N GLY A 246 6.06 9.17 -6.97
CA GLY A 246 6.30 7.82 -7.46
C GLY A 246 5.91 6.72 -6.48
N VAL A 247 6.23 5.48 -6.85
CA VAL A 247 6.19 4.31 -5.98
C VAL A 247 7.62 3.98 -5.58
N PHE A 248 7.88 4.03 -4.28
CA PHE A 248 9.19 3.76 -3.72
C PHE A 248 9.22 2.36 -3.12
N ASN A 249 10.22 1.60 -3.51
CA ASN A 249 10.41 0.22 -3.11
C ASN A 249 10.99 0.15 -1.69
N ASN A 250 10.57 -0.86 -0.94
CA ASN A 250 11.20 -1.23 0.33
C ASN A 250 11.29 -0.10 1.36
N VAL A 251 10.30 0.81 1.40
CA VAL A 251 10.24 1.89 2.38
C VAL A 251 10.04 1.30 3.76
N THR A 252 10.96 1.61 4.67
CA THR A 252 10.89 1.14 6.05
C THR A 252 9.80 1.90 6.81
N LYS A 253 8.82 1.18 7.35
CA LYS A 253 7.77 1.71 8.22
C LYS A 253 8.26 1.82 9.66
N SER A 254 7.48 2.45 10.54
CA SER A 254 7.85 2.61 11.94
C SER A 254 7.98 1.29 12.72
N ASP A 255 7.29 0.24 12.31
CA ASP A 255 7.41 -1.11 12.86
C ASP A 255 8.63 -1.89 12.33
N GLY A 256 9.44 -1.27 11.47
CA GLY A 256 10.62 -1.87 10.85
C GLY A 256 10.32 -2.77 9.64
N SER A 257 9.05 -3.04 9.33
CA SER A 257 8.68 -3.74 8.10
C SER A 257 8.92 -2.85 6.88
N LYS A 258 9.03 -3.47 5.70
CA LYS A 258 9.31 -2.77 4.44
C LYS A 258 8.19 -3.00 3.45
N GLU A 259 7.82 -1.94 2.75
CA GLU A 259 6.71 -1.98 1.80
C GLU A 259 6.91 -1.02 0.63
N ASN A 260 6.28 -1.31 -0.50
CA ASN A 260 6.28 -0.41 -1.66
C ASN A 260 5.18 0.64 -1.48
N LEU A 261 5.57 1.89 -1.22
CA LEU A 261 4.65 2.96 -0.85
C LEU A 261 4.61 4.08 -1.89
N VAL A 262 3.46 4.73 -2.01
CA VAL A 262 3.27 5.87 -2.91
C VAL A 262 3.70 7.13 -2.17
N LYS A 263 4.66 7.87 -2.74
CA LYS A 263 5.12 9.15 -2.22
C LYS A 263 4.41 10.30 -2.92
N ILE A 264 3.87 11.24 -2.16
CA ILE A 264 3.15 12.41 -2.68
C ILE A 264 3.71 13.70 -2.10
N ILE A 265 3.61 14.79 -2.86
CA ILE A 265 4.01 16.14 -2.48
C ILE A 265 2.86 17.11 -2.72
N ARG A 266 2.65 18.05 -1.80
CA ARG A 266 1.64 19.10 -1.98
C ARG A 266 1.94 19.91 -3.24
N ALA A 267 0.94 20.15 -4.09
CA ALA A 267 1.18 20.87 -5.34
C ALA A 267 1.64 22.31 -5.06
N ASP A 268 0.92 23.01 -4.17
CA ASP A 268 1.25 24.37 -3.77
C ASP A 268 2.10 24.40 -2.49
N SER A 269 2.85 25.49 -2.30
CA SER A 269 3.58 25.75 -1.06
C SER A 269 2.65 26.15 0.08
N LEU A 270 3.04 25.83 1.32
CA LEU A 270 2.45 26.43 2.53
C LEU A 270 2.86 27.90 2.71
N GLY A 271 3.85 28.37 1.94
CA GLY A 271 4.51 29.65 2.09
C GLY A 271 5.98 29.48 2.50
N ASN A 272 6.63 30.63 2.73
CA ASN A 272 8.04 30.70 3.08
C ASN A 272 8.24 30.63 4.59
N TYR A 273 8.98 29.62 5.05
CA TYR A 273 9.29 29.41 6.47
C TYR A 273 10.76 29.06 6.66
N SER A 274 11.30 29.38 7.84
CA SER A 274 12.61 28.90 8.25
C SER A 274 12.55 27.41 8.55
N TRP A 275 13.62 26.70 8.23
CA TRP A 275 13.78 25.31 8.62
C TRP A 275 14.01 25.22 10.13
N ASP A 276 14.90 26.07 10.64
CA ASP A 276 15.14 26.24 12.07
C ASP A 276 15.76 27.62 12.37
N TYR A 277 15.38 28.27 13.47
CA TYR A 277 16.01 29.53 13.88
C TYR A 277 16.35 29.58 15.38
N LYS A 278 16.82 28.47 15.95
CA LYS A 278 17.29 28.44 17.33
C LYS A 278 18.71 29.03 17.47
N LYS A 279 18.95 29.92 18.43
CA LYS A 279 20.30 30.48 18.70
C LYS A 279 21.20 29.48 19.42
N ASN A 280 22.48 29.85 19.58
CA ASN A 280 23.47 28.99 20.20
C ASN A 280 23.01 28.56 21.61
N GLY A 281 23.10 27.26 21.90
CA GLY A 281 22.70 26.66 23.18
C GLY A 281 21.20 26.33 23.28
N VAL A 282 20.42 26.52 22.22
CA VAL A 282 18.98 26.21 22.20
C VAL A 282 18.71 24.97 21.35
N GLY A 283 18.21 23.92 21.99
CA GLY A 283 18.03 22.61 21.37
C GLY A 283 19.37 22.07 20.87
N THR A 284 19.46 21.72 19.59
CA THR A 284 20.67 21.20 18.98
C THR A 284 21.52 22.26 18.24
N SER A 285 21.19 23.54 18.41
CA SER A 285 21.91 24.63 17.77
C SER A 285 23.23 24.95 18.47
N THR A 286 24.33 24.94 17.71
CA THR A 286 25.70 25.24 18.17
C THR A 286 26.21 26.60 17.67
N THR A 287 25.35 27.36 16.97
CA THR A 287 25.64 28.68 16.41
C THR A 287 24.41 29.58 16.51
N ASP A 288 24.53 30.86 16.14
CA ASP A 288 23.37 31.77 16.12
C ASP A 288 22.52 31.68 14.84
N TYR A 289 22.75 30.68 14.01
CA TYR A 289 22.13 30.51 12.69
C TYR A 289 21.12 29.36 12.61
N GLY A 290 20.77 28.74 13.73
CA GLY A 290 19.90 27.56 13.75
C GLY A 290 20.68 26.24 13.71
N SER A 291 19.92 25.16 13.57
CA SER A 291 20.42 23.78 13.50
C SER A 291 19.92 23.08 12.23
N ASP A 292 20.78 22.28 11.59
CA ASP A 292 20.46 21.34 10.51
C ASP A 292 19.97 19.95 11.02
N ASP A 293 19.55 19.86 12.29
CA ASP A 293 18.92 18.66 12.85
C ASP A 293 17.39 18.65 12.63
N TRP A 294 16.89 17.76 11.76
CA TRP A 294 15.45 17.68 11.48
C TRP A 294 14.65 17.26 12.72
N SER A 295 15.24 16.39 13.57
CA SER A 295 14.56 15.78 14.72
C SER A 295 14.18 16.76 15.83
N ASP A 296 14.71 17.98 15.79
CA ASP A 296 14.34 19.06 16.72
C ASP A 296 14.12 20.42 16.02
N SER A 297 14.06 20.44 14.69
CA SER A 297 13.82 21.66 13.93
C SER A 297 12.43 22.24 14.20
N GLN A 298 12.33 23.56 14.25
CA GLN A 298 11.03 24.24 14.40
C GLN A 298 10.07 23.92 13.24
N LEU A 299 10.59 23.73 12.01
CA LEU A 299 9.77 23.33 10.88
C LEU A 299 9.19 21.92 11.03
N MET A 300 9.98 20.95 11.50
CA MET A 300 9.46 19.61 11.81
C MET A 300 8.33 19.71 12.85
N MET A 301 8.52 20.49 13.92
CA MET A 301 7.49 20.71 14.94
C MET A 301 6.26 21.44 14.39
N MET A 302 6.39 22.34 13.42
CA MET A 302 5.23 22.97 12.78
C MET A 302 4.39 21.93 12.00
N LEU A 303 5.07 21.02 11.29
CA LEU A 303 4.47 20.06 10.37
C LEU A 303 3.92 18.81 11.05
N ASN A 304 4.57 18.31 12.09
CA ASN A 304 4.32 16.97 12.65
C ASN A 304 3.78 17.02 14.09
N PRO A 305 2.92 16.06 14.50
CA PRO A 305 2.32 16.02 15.84
C PRO A 305 3.34 15.74 16.96
N THR A 306 2.90 15.95 18.20
CA THR A 306 3.69 15.78 19.45
C THR A 306 4.39 14.43 19.58
N ASN A 307 3.90 13.40 18.90
CA ASN A 307 4.40 12.03 19.00
C ASN A 307 5.85 11.91 18.49
N TYR A 308 6.31 12.87 17.69
CA TYR A 308 7.65 12.90 17.13
C TYR A 308 8.60 13.86 17.87
N LEU A 309 8.20 14.32 19.05
CA LEU A 309 9.10 15.08 19.92
C LEU A 309 10.33 14.25 20.25
N LYS A 310 11.49 14.90 20.13
CA LYS A 310 12.77 14.31 20.50
C LYS A 310 12.75 13.88 21.97
N SER A 311 13.32 12.70 22.23
CA SER A 311 13.43 12.17 23.60
C SER A 311 14.10 13.17 24.53
N GLY A 312 13.55 13.33 25.74
CA GLY A 312 13.98 14.32 26.73
C GLY A 312 13.29 15.68 26.62
N TYR A 313 12.55 15.96 25.53
CA TYR A 313 11.77 17.19 25.42
C TYR A 313 10.39 16.98 26.02
N THR A 314 9.81 18.05 26.57
CA THR A 314 8.49 18.01 27.19
C THR A 314 7.56 19.04 26.54
N ASN A 315 6.26 18.75 26.57
CA ASN A 315 5.22 19.69 26.17
C ASN A 315 4.41 20.08 27.41
N SER A 316 4.33 21.37 27.70
CA SER A 316 3.48 21.91 28.75
C SER A 316 2.76 23.14 28.23
N ASN A 317 1.42 23.10 28.22
CA ASN A 317 0.56 24.17 27.71
C ASN A 317 0.95 24.63 26.30
N ASP A 318 1.13 23.67 25.39
CA ASP A 318 1.56 23.88 24.00
C ASP A 318 2.95 24.51 23.84
N ILE A 319 3.76 24.64 24.89
CA ILE A 319 5.15 25.07 24.82
C ILE A 319 6.05 23.84 24.92
N ILE A 320 7.00 23.74 23.98
CA ILE A 320 8.01 22.69 23.95
C ILE A 320 9.25 23.14 24.70
N PHE A 321 9.72 22.29 25.62
CA PHE A 321 10.88 22.54 26.45
C PHE A 321 11.98 21.51 26.24
N SER A 322 13.23 21.96 26.33
CA SER A 322 14.42 21.13 26.59
C SER A 322 15.00 21.56 27.94
N GLY A 323 14.72 20.79 28.99
CA GLY A 323 14.97 21.24 30.36
C GLY A 323 14.12 22.46 30.69
N SER A 324 14.74 23.57 31.08
CA SER A 324 14.06 24.86 31.32
C SER A 324 13.93 25.75 30.08
N GLN A 325 14.59 25.39 28.97
CA GLN A 325 14.62 26.20 27.75
C GLN A 325 13.36 25.98 26.91
N GLN A 326 12.65 27.05 26.56
CA GLN A 326 11.53 26.99 25.60
C GLN A 326 12.07 27.00 24.16
N LEU A 327 11.47 26.19 23.29
CA LEU A 327 11.98 25.95 21.92
C LEU A 327 10.99 26.36 20.84
N TYR A 328 9.72 26.04 21.07
CA TYR A 328 8.66 26.16 20.08
C TYR A 328 7.28 26.10 20.77
N SER A 329 6.22 26.46 20.05
CA SER A 329 4.85 26.34 20.54
C SER A 329 3.88 25.80 19.49
N LYS A 330 2.83 25.10 19.93
CA LYS A 330 1.75 24.53 19.09
C LYS A 330 2.30 23.56 18.04
N ILE A 331 3.10 22.59 18.50
CA ILE A 331 3.59 21.49 17.65
C ILE A 331 2.42 20.76 16.97
N GLY A 332 2.60 20.36 15.72
CA GLY A 332 1.61 19.66 14.92
C GLY A 332 0.49 20.53 14.39
N SER A 333 0.60 21.86 14.45
CA SER A 333 -0.43 22.78 13.96
C SER A 333 -0.85 22.51 12.51
N TYR A 334 0.07 22.19 11.60
CA TYR A 334 -0.27 21.80 10.22
C TYR A 334 -0.96 20.43 10.16
N TYR A 335 -0.43 19.41 10.86
CA TYR A 335 -1.03 18.07 10.91
C TYR A 335 -2.45 18.06 11.51
N ASN A 336 -2.72 18.94 12.47
CA ASN A 336 -4.01 19.04 13.14
C ASN A 336 -4.96 20.04 12.48
N GLY A 337 -4.50 20.82 11.49
CA GLY A 337 -5.31 21.87 10.85
C GLY A 337 -5.70 22.98 11.83
N THR A 338 -4.77 23.44 12.66
CA THR A 338 -5.02 24.44 13.70
C THR A 338 -4.09 25.65 13.58
N LYS A 339 -4.38 26.69 14.35
CA LYS A 339 -3.48 27.84 14.50
C LYS A 339 -2.19 27.41 15.18
N GLY A 340 -1.06 27.77 14.57
CA GLY A 340 0.29 27.40 14.97
C GLY A 340 1.21 28.60 15.18
N CYS A 341 2.50 28.30 15.27
CA CYS A 341 3.57 29.27 15.32
C CYS A 341 4.42 29.22 14.06
N LYS A 342 4.89 30.37 13.58
CA LYS A 342 5.98 30.37 12.59
C LYS A 342 7.31 30.02 13.30
N PRO A 343 8.19 29.22 12.66
CA PRO A 343 9.60 29.16 13.04
C PRO A 343 10.17 30.57 13.20
N THR A 344 10.91 30.78 14.29
CA THR A 344 11.33 32.11 14.72
C THR A 344 12.53 32.02 15.64
N VAL A 345 13.25 33.13 15.76
CA VAL A 345 14.42 33.23 16.62
C VAL A 345 14.07 32.91 18.08
N VAL A 346 14.88 32.06 18.72
CA VAL A 346 14.81 31.81 20.17
C VAL A 346 16.22 31.76 20.77
N ALA A 347 16.45 32.56 21.81
CA ALA A 347 17.73 32.65 22.50
C ALA A 347 17.76 31.84 23.81
N SER A 348 18.95 31.42 24.23
CA SER A 348 19.12 30.69 25.49
C SER A 348 18.63 31.53 26.68
N GLY A 349 17.83 30.91 27.55
CA GLY A 349 17.14 31.54 28.69
C GLY A 349 15.92 32.39 28.31
N ALA A 350 15.65 32.65 27.04
CA ALA A 350 14.52 33.47 26.62
C ALA A 350 13.20 32.67 26.56
N PRO A 351 12.05 33.30 26.90
CA PRO A 351 10.75 32.71 26.63
C PRO A 351 10.49 32.64 25.11
N PHE A 352 9.68 31.68 24.68
CA PHE A 352 9.30 31.53 23.28
C PHE A 352 8.13 32.45 22.94
N SER A 353 8.25 33.17 21.83
CA SER A 353 7.16 33.94 21.23
C SER A 353 7.27 33.86 19.71
N CYS A 354 6.14 33.88 19.02
CA CYS A 354 6.08 33.65 17.58
C CYS A 354 5.01 34.54 16.94
N LYS A 355 5.11 34.72 15.62
CA LYS A 355 3.97 35.14 14.82
C LYS A 355 3.05 33.94 14.60
N GLU A 356 1.76 34.09 14.86
CA GLU A 356 0.78 33.05 14.58
C GLU A 356 0.69 32.78 13.06
N VAL A 357 0.44 31.53 12.72
CA VAL A 357 0.08 31.06 11.37
C VAL A 357 -1.20 30.25 11.49
N ASP A 358 -2.11 30.38 10.54
CA ASP A 358 -3.41 29.71 10.56
C ASP A 358 -3.45 28.57 9.54
N PHE A 359 -3.46 27.32 10.00
CA PHE A 359 -3.59 26.13 9.16
C PHE A 359 -5.02 25.57 9.11
N THR A 360 -6.04 26.30 9.58
CA THR A 360 -7.44 25.81 9.55
C THR A 360 -7.97 25.53 8.15
N SER A 361 -7.42 26.21 7.13
CA SER A 361 -7.78 25.99 5.72
C SER A 361 -6.72 25.22 4.91
N THR A 362 -5.46 25.24 5.34
CA THR A 362 -4.33 24.69 4.58
C THR A 362 -3.65 23.50 5.24
N GLY A 363 -4.01 23.16 6.50
CA GLY A 363 -3.54 21.97 7.20
C GLY A 363 -4.41 20.73 6.91
N LEU A 364 -4.06 19.59 7.51
CA LEU A 364 -4.80 18.35 7.26
C LEU A 364 -6.20 18.41 7.88
N LYS A 365 -7.24 18.32 7.05
CA LYS A 365 -8.63 18.65 7.38
C LYS A 365 -9.31 17.66 8.32
N ASN A 366 -8.95 16.38 8.29
CA ASN A 366 -9.66 15.33 9.02
C ASN A 366 -8.82 14.07 9.30
N ASP A 367 -9.35 13.20 10.17
CA ASP A 367 -8.72 11.93 10.54
C ASP A 367 -8.61 10.97 9.37
N THR A 368 -9.58 10.94 8.45
CA THR A 368 -9.50 10.12 7.23
C THR A 368 -8.22 10.43 6.45
N THR A 369 -7.89 11.71 6.27
CA THR A 369 -6.63 12.13 5.64
C THR A 369 -5.42 11.70 6.48
N ARG A 370 -5.42 11.99 7.78
CA ARG A 370 -4.29 11.66 8.68
C ARG A 370 -4.02 10.15 8.78
N ASN A 371 -5.06 9.33 8.67
CA ASN A 371 -5.01 7.87 8.79
C ASN A 371 -4.51 7.20 7.51
N ALA A 372 -4.63 7.87 6.36
CA ALA A 372 -4.08 7.40 5.09
C ALA A 372 -2.57 7.64 4.93
N ILE A 373 -1.99 8.50 5.76
CA ILE A 373 -0.55 8.77 5.77
C ILE A 373 0.15 7.65 6.53
N GLU A 374 1.12 7.02 5.88
CA GLU A 374 2.01 6.04 6.48
C GLU A 374 3.10 6.71 7.31
N GLU A 375 3.42 6.11 8.45
CA GLU A 375 4.56 6.52 9.26
C GLU A 375 5.81 5.75 8.81
N VAL A 376 6.81 6.49 8.33
CA VAL A 376 8.00 5.90 7.70
C VAL A 376 9.29 6.41 8.34
N VAL A 377 10.37 5.67 8.12
CA VAL A 377 11.72 6.10 8.43
C VAL A 377 12.23 6.98 7.29
N TRP A 378 12.37 8.27 7.55
CA TRP A 378 13.04 9.22 6.67
C TRP A 378 14.55 9.12 6.85
N ASN A 379 15.30 9.20 5.75
CA ASN A 379 16.75 9.25 5.77
C ASN A 379 17.18 10.72 5.85
N LEU A 380 18.20 10.99 6.65
CA LEU A 380 18.71 12.33 6.94
C LEU A 380 20.19 12.46 6.59
N GLY A 381 20.75 11.54 5.80
CA GLY A 381 22.10 11.65 5.30
C GLY A 381 22.24 12.82 4.32
N GLY A 382 23.45 13.35 4.22
CA GLY A 382 23.78 14.48 3.35
C GLY A 382 25.21 14.41 2.82
N THR A 383 25.70 15.54 2.33
CA THR A 383 27.07 15.67 1.82
C THR A 383 27.58 17.10 1.99
N SER A 384 28.90 17.26 1.98
CA SER A 384 29.59 18.55 1.94
C SER A 384 30.19 18.86 0.57
N ASP A 385 30.17 17.90 -0.36
CA ASP A 385 30.79 18.02 -1.68
C ASP A 385 29.88 17.42 -2.76
N TYR A 386 29.44 18.27 -3.69
CA TYR A 386 28.42 17.94 -4.70
C TYR A 386 28.46 18.85 -5.94
N THR A 387 29.51 19.66 -6.09
CA THR A 387 29.55 20.75 -7.10
C THR A 387 30.05 20.30 -8.48
N SER A 388 30.31 19.00 -8.66
CA SER A 388 30.89 18.43 -9.89
C SER A 388 30.13 17.18 -10.35
N ALA A 389 30.26 16.80 -11.62
CA ALA A 389 29.65 15.57 -12.14
C ALA A 389 30.14 14.29 -11.43
N SER A 390 31.30 14.30 -10.76
CA SER A 390 31.78 13.15 -9.99
C SER A 390 31.09 12.95 -8.63
N ASN A 391 30.33 13.94 -8.13
CA ASN A 391 29.71 13.88 -6.80
C ASN A 391 28.34 14.58 -6.70
N GLY A 392 27.84 15.20 -7.77
CA GLY A 392 26.63 16.02 -7.74
C GLY A 392 25.43 15.50 -8.55
N LEU A 393 25.52 14.29 -9.13
CA LEU A 393 24.46 13.67 -9.92
C LEU A 393 23.27 13.26 -9.05
N ALA A 394 22.09 13.07 -9.66
CA ALA A 394 20.89 12.59 -8.97
C ALA A 394 21.12 11.26 -8.22
N SER A 395 21.95 10.36 -8.78
CA SER A 395 22.34 9.09 -8.15
C SER A 395 23.23 9.28 -6.92
N HIS A 396 24.15 10.25 -6.94
CA HIS A 396 24.97 10.58 -5.77
C HIS A 396 24.10 11.10 -4.63
N TRP A 397 23.18 12.04 -4.91
CA TRP A 397 22.21 12.53 -3.93
C TRP A 397 21.38 11.40 -3.30
N TYR A 398 20.84 10.50 -4.14
CA TYR A 398 20.07 9.36 -3.65
C TYR A 398 20.86 8.48 -2.68
N GLY A 399 22.16 8.28 -2.95
CA GLY A 399 23.08 7.57 -2.07
C GLY A 399 23.40 8.34 -0.78
N TYR A 400 23.66 9.65 -0.87
CA TYR A 400 23.96 10.48 0.29
C TYR A 400 22.80 10.56 1.28
N GLU A 401 21.58 10.71 0.77
CA GLU A 401 20.35 10.74 1.58
C GLU A 401 20.24 9.51 2.48
N ARG A 402 20.60 8.32 1.96
CA ARG A 402 20.60 7.03 2.67
C ARG A 402 21.92 6.71 3.37
N GLY A 403 22.90 7.59 3.26
CA GLY A 403 24.22 7.45 3.87
C GLY A 403 24.22 7.85 5.35
N THR A 404 25.41 7.79 5.94
CA THR A 404 25.64 8.14 7.35
C THR A 404 26.34 9.48 7.54
N THR A 405 26.65 10.18 6.44
CA THR A 405 27.35 11.46 6.46
C THR A 405 26.39 12.56 6.88
N VAL A 406 26.67 13.18 8.03
CA VAL A 406 25.90 14.28 8.62
C VAL A 406 26.85 15.20 9.37
N TYR A 407 26.41 16.41 9.75
CA TYR A 407 27.15 17.19 10.74
C TYR A 407 27.29 16.39 12.04
N THR A 408 28.39 16.57 12.79
CA THR A 408 28.66 15.76 13.97
C THR A 408 27.51 15.85 15.01
N GLY A 409 27.11 14.69 15.55
CA GLY A 409 26.03 14.60 16.54
C GLY A 409 24.60 14.66 15.99
N ARG A 410 24.41 14.66 14.66
CA ARG A 410 23.09 14.60 14.02
C ARG A 410 22.59 13.17 13.79
N PRO A 411 21.28 12.94 13.79
CA PRO A 411 20.72 11.65 13.41
C PRO A 411 20.85 11.43 11.89
N THR A 412 20.99 10.17 11.48
CA THR A 412 21.00 9.76 10.06
C THR A 412 19.62 9.33 9.57
N THR A 413 18.67 9.12 10.48
CA THR A 413 17.28 8.80 10.17
C THR A 413 16.32 9.43 11.17
N TRP A 414 15.05 9.58 10.79
CA TRP A 414 13.97 10.04 11.67
C TRP A 414 12.65 9.40 11.26
N THR A 415 11.91 8.86 12.23
CA THR A 415 10.60 8.24 11.98
C THR A 415 9.50 9.28 12.11
N GLY A 416 8.67 9.42 11.08
CA GLY A 416 7.51 10.30 11.12
C GLY A 416 6.69 10.32 9.84
N LYS A 417 5.63 11.13 9.84
CA LYS A 417 4.63 11.15 8.76
C LYS A 417 4.92 12.18 7.67
N ILE A 418 5.39 13.37 8.04
CA ILE A 418 5.53 14.50 7.13
C ILE A 418 6.99 14.92 7.04
N GLY A 419 7.55 14.81 5.84
CA GLY A 419 8.88 15.29 5.50
C GLY A 419 8.82 16.41 4.44
N LEU A 420 9.98 16.63 3.81
CA LEU A 420 10.13 17.47 2.63
C LEU A 420 10.63 16.61 1.46
N MET A 421 10.68 17.19 0.27
CA MET A 421 11.28 16.48 -0.87
C MET A 421 12.76 16.22 -0.62
N TYR A 422 13.23 15.10 -1.13
CA TYR A 422 14.66 14.86 -1.23
C TYR A 422 15.24 15.57 -2.44
N THR A 423 16.54 15.84 -2.41
CA THR A 423 17.26 16.39 -3.56
C THR A 423 17.19 15.43 -4.75
N SER A 424 17.25 14.11 -4.51
CA SER A 424 17.07 13.10 -5.55
C SER A 424 15.66 13.05 -6.13
N ASP A 425 14.63 13.45 -5.36
CA ASP A 425 13.26 13.54 -5.91
C ASP A 425 13.20 14.57 -7.04
N TYR A 426 13.83 15.73 -6.83
CA TYR A 426 14.01 16.74 -7.86
C TYR A 426 14.90 16.23 -9.00
N GLY A 427 16.11 15.74 -8.69
CA GLY A 427 17.07 15.35 -9.73
C GLY A 427 16.58 14.26 -10.70
N TYR A 428 15.68 13.37 -10.28
CA TYR A 428 15.11 12.32 -11.13
C TYR A 428 13.81 12.72 -11.85
N ALA A 429 13.18 13.85 -11.51
CA ALA A 429 11.88 14.25 -12.08
C ALA A 429 11.97 14.82 -13.50
N THR A 430 13.17 15.09 -14.01
CA THR A 430 13.36 15.60 -15.38
C THR A 430 13.19 14.53 -16.47
N SER A 431 12.41 14.75 -17.52
CA SER A 431 12.41 13.85 -18.70
C SER A 431 13.56 14.13 -19.67
N GLY A 432 14.36 15.17 -19.45
CA GLY A 432 15.10 15.81 -20.52
C GLY A 432 14.18 16.40 -21.61
N GLY A 433 14.79 16.93 -22.65
CA GLY A 433 14.14 17.57 -23.79
C GLY A 433 14.81 17.19 -25.11
N THR A 434 14.73 18.11 -26.06
CA THR A 434 15.19 17.88 -27.44
C THR A 434 16.71 18.10 -27.62
N THR A 435 17.29 18.98 -26.82
CA THR A 435 18.72 19.33 -26.84
C THR A 435 19.52 18.48 -25.86
N LYS A 436 18.97 18.21 -24.67
CA LYS A 436 19.53 17.28 -23.68
C LYS A 436 18.50 16.23 -23.32
N ASP A 437 18.75 15.00 -23.70
CA ASP A 437 17.92 13.87 -23.27
C ASP A 437 18.05 13.61 -21.75
N ARG A 438 17.19 12.73 -21.23
CA ARG A 438 17.20 12.34 -19.83
C ARG A 438 18.57 11.83 -19.39
N ALA A 439 19.25 11.03 -20.21
CA ALA A 439 20.55 10.47 -19.85
C ALA A 439 21.61 11.57 -19.66
N ALA A 440 21.64 12.56 -20.54
CA ALA A 440 22.51 13.73 -20.40
C ALA A 440 22.16 14.57 -19.16
N CYS A 441 20.88 14.72 -18.84
CA CYS A 441 20.44 15.41 -17.62
C CYS A 441 20.88 14.67 -16.35
N LEU A 442 20.71 13.34 -16.30
CA LEU A 442 21.14 12.53 -15.16
C LEU A 442 22.67 12.43 -15.00
N ALA A 443 23.42 12.69 -16.08
CA ALA A 443 24.88 12.78 -16.07
C ALA A 443 25.42 14.19 -15.72
N LYS A 444 24.54 15.16 -15.39
CA LYS A 444 24.92 16.51 -14.99
C LYS A 444 24.74 16.72 -13.49
N GLU A 445 25.67 17.42 -12.85
CA GLU A 445 25.54 17.80 -11.45
C GLU A 445 24.41 18.80 -11.23
N LEU A 446 23.62 18.57 -10.17
CA LEU A 446 22.48 19.43 -9.87
C LEU A 446 22.88 20.86 -9.49
N TYR A 447 24.13 21.08 -9.08
CA TYR A 447 24.66 22.40 -8.71
C TYR A 447 24.75 23.39 -9.89
N ASN A 448 25.02 22.90 -11.11
CA ASN A 448 25.17 23.74 -12.31
C ASN A 448 24.08 23.43 -13.36
N LEU A 449 22.91 22.95 -12.91
CA LEU A 449 21.75 22.67 -13.78
C LEU A 449 21.09 23.94 -14.33
N ASP A 450 21.47 25.11 -13.82
CA ASP A 450 20.98 26.40 -14.28
C ASP A 450 21.57 26.84 -15.61
N SER A 451 22.71 26.26 -16.00
CA SER A 451 23.38 26.47 -17.29
C SER A 451 22.42 26.42 -18.47
N SER A 452 22.60 27.35 -19.42
CA SER A 452 21.79 27.42 -20.64
C SER A 452 21.82 26.12 -21.44
N ASP A 453 22.96 25.42 -21.45
CA ASP A 453 23.13 24.16 -22.19
C ASP A 453 22.30 23.01 -21.62
N PHE A 454 21.79 23.16 -20.39
CA PHE A 454 20.99 22.17 -19.65
C PHE A 454 19.60 22.70 -19.30
N SER A 455 19.12 23.75 -19.97
CA SER A 455 17.79 24.33 -19.73
C SER A 455 16.66 23.31 -19.88
N ASP A 456 16.83 22.32 -20.77
CA ASP A 456 15.89 21.22 -20.97
C ASP A 456 15.66 20.39 -19.70
N CYS A 457 16.68 20.25 -18.85
CA CYS A 457 16.60 19.40 -17.68
C CYS A 457 15.63 20.00 -16.66
N LYS A 458 15.86 21.22 -16.19
CA LYS A 458 14.92 21.93 -15.29
C LYS A 458 13.61 22.31 -15.97
N GLY A 459 13.65 22.61 -17.28
CA GLY A 459 12.48 23.01 -18.05
C GLY A 459 11.46 21.90 -18.29
N ASN A 460 11.90 20.64 -18.17
CA ASN A 460 11.05 19.46 -18.25
C ASN A 460 11.04 18.68 -16.93
N ASP A 461 10.95 19.40 -15.81
CA ASP A 461 10.85 18.86 -14.46
C ASP A 461 9.65 19.48 -13.73
N TYR A 462 8.65 18.68 -13.39
CA TYR A 462 7.42 19.15 -12.76
C TYR A 462 7.59 19.57 -11.28
N LEU A 463 8.74 19.28 -10.65
CA LEU A 463 9.08 19.74 -9.30
C LEU A 463 9.81 21.09 -9.31
N PHE A 464 10.29 21.55 -10.46
CA PHE A 464 10.86 22.88 -10.61
C PHE A 464 9.81 23.96 -10.36
N ASP A 465 10.13 24.92 -9.48
CA ASP A 465 9.32 26.12 -9.23
C ASP A 465 10.15 27.36 -9.53
N ALA A 466 9.87 28.01 -10.67
CA ALA A 466 10.59 29.20 -11.10
C ALA A 466 10.29 30.45 -10.23
N ASN A 467 9.33 30.38 -9.31
CA ASN A 467 8.95 31.50 -8.46
C ASN A 467 9.55 31.44 -7.07
N ASN A 468 9.95 30.24 -6.61
CA ASN A 468 10.37 30.04 -5.22
C ASN A 468 11.59 29.13 -5.13
N ASP A 469 12.50 29.50 -4.22
CA ASP A 469 13.45 28.54 -3.68
C ASP A 469 12.72 27.60 -2.71
N GLN A 470 12.96 26.30 -2.81
CA GLN A 470 12.24 25.26 -2.08
C GLN A 470 13.16 24.52 -1.12
N TRP A 471 12.74 24.35 0.14
CA TRP A 471 13.48 23.52 1.09
C TRP A 471 13.44 22.04 0.72
N THR A 472 14.57 21.35 0.93
CA THR A 472 14.65 19.89 0.92
C THR A 472 14.81 19.35 2.35
N LEU A 473 14.71 18.04 2.51
CA LEU A 473 15.00 17.38 3.79
C LEU A 473 16.51 17.17 4.03
N VAL A 474 17.35 17.37 3.02
CA VAL A 474 18.76 16.94 3.04
C VAL A 474 19.63 17.98 3.76
N PRO A 475 20.42 17.59 4.79
CA PRO A 475 21.35 18.50 5.45
C PRO A 475 22.65 18.68 4.67
N TYR A 476 23.30 19.83 4.83
CA TYR A 476 24.65 20.06 4.32
C TYR A 476 25.67 19.71 5.41
N SER A 477 26.38 18.59 5.25
CA SER A 477 27.11 17.97 6.37
C SER A 477 28.31 18.75 6.89
N ALA A 478 28.80 19.76 6.16
CA ALA A 478 29.93 20.58 6.60
C ALA A 478 29.56 21.68 7.60
N TYR A 479 28.30 22.12 7.67
CA TYR A 479 27.87 23.17 8.60
C TYR A 479 26.65 22.75 9.41
N ALA A 480 26.69 23.02 10.71
CA ALA A 480 25.62 22.70 11.66
C ALA A 480 24.28 23.43 11.43
N TYR A 481 24.22 24.34 10.44
CA TYR A 481 23.16 25.33 10.25
C TYR A 481 22.76 25.50 8.78
N SER A 482 23.10 24.54 7.92
CA SER A 482 22.78 24.61 6.49
C SER A 482 22.10 23.34 5.98
N VAL A 483 21.11 23.53 5.11
CA VAL A 483 20.38 22.44 4.43
C VAL A 483 20.34 22.72 2.93
N LEU A 484 20.07 21.69 2.13
CA LEU A 484 19.98 21.82 0.69
C LEU A 484 18.64 22.42 0.28
N ASN A 485 18.67 23.25 -0.76
CA ASN A 485 17.49 23.82 -1.39
C ASN A 485 17.58 23.70 -2.92
N VAL A 486 16.42 23.61 -3.56
CA VAL A 486 16.29 23.80 -5.01
C VAL A 486 15.98 25.28 -5.23
N THR A 487 16.81 25.98 -5.98
CA THR A 487 16.59 27.41 -6.26
C THR A 487 15.52 27.60 -7.32
N ASN A 488 14.97 28.81 -7.39
CA ASN A 488 14.13 29.24 -8.50
C ASN A 488 14.85 29.26 -9.87
N GLY A 489 16.17 29.13 -9.87
CA GLY A 489 17.00 28.93 -11.06
C GLY A 489 17.10 27.46 -11.52
N GLY A 490 16.62 26.52 -10.71
CA GLY A 490 16.53 25.09 -11.01
C GLY A 490 17.80 24.29 -10.70
N TYR A 491 18.72 24.87 -9.93
CA TYR A 491 19.91 24.17 -9.44
C TYR A 491 19.82 23.93 -7.93
N VAL A 492 20.64 22.99 -7.44
CA VAL A 492 20.70 22.63 -6.02
C VAL A 492 21.90 23.30 -5.38
N THR A 493 21.67 23.99 -4.27
CA THR A 493 22.72 24.53 -3.41
C THR A 493 22.36 24.30 -1.95
N HIS A 494 23.19 24.77 -1.03
CA HIS A 494 22.87 24.86 0.38
C HIS A 494 22.56 26.30 0.76
N ASP A 495 21.78 26.44 1.83
CA ASP A 495 21.49 27.73 2.44
C ASP A 495 21.28 27.58 3.95
N ASN A 496 21.36 28.70 4.67
CA ASN A 496 21.21 28.71 6.12
C ASN A 496 19.77 28.42 6.54
N VAL A 497 19.59 27.57 7.54
CA VAL A 497 18.28 27.10 8.01
C VAL A 497 17.37 28.21 8.56
N TYR A 498 17.94 29.35 8.97
CA TYR A 498 17.18 30.51 9.45
C TYR A 498 16.53 31.31 8.32
N ASN A 499 17.03 31.21 7.08
CA ASN A 499 16.40 31.86 5.92
C ASN A 499 15.01 31.25 5.68
N THR A 500 14.15 31.96 4.96
CA THR A 500 12.82 31.43 4.62
C THR A 500 12.79 30.97 3.17
N ARG A 501 12.27 29.76 2.95
CA ARG A 501 12.08 29.16 1.62
C ARG A 501 10.74 28.45 1.57
N ALA A 502 10.26 28.17 0.38
CA ALA A 502 8.97 27.54 0.17
C ALA A 502 8.95 26.14 0.77
N VAL A 503 7.91 25.86 1.55
CA VAL A 503 7.70 24.55 2.17
C VAL A 503 6.59 23.81 1.42
N ARG A 504 6.92 22.62 0.90
CA ARG A 504 5.97 21.70 0.29
C ARG A 504 6.01 20.38 1.05
N PRO A 505 4.99 20.09 1.89
CA PRO A 505 4.92 18.83 2.62
C PRO A 505 4.97 17.62 1.71
N VAL A 506 5.70 16.60 2.13
CA VAL A 506 5.83 15.31 1.44
C VAL A 506 5.43 14.18 2.39
N LEU A 507 4.66 13.24 1.86
CA LEU A 507 4.01 12.16 2.59
C LEU A 507 4.19 10.83 1.86
N PHE A 508 4.09 9.73 2.60
CA PHE A 508 3.84 8.41 2.02
C PHE A 508 2.39 7.99 2.32
N LEU A 509 1.69 7.45 1.32
CA LEU A 509 0.37 6.86 1.50
C LEU A 509 0.52 5.40 1.92
N LYS A 510 -0.36 4.94 2.81
CA LYS A 510 -0.49 3.51 3.13
C LYS A 510 -0.83 2.70 1.89
N SER A 511 -0.32 1.47 1.81
CA SER A 511 -0.50 0.59 0.64
C SER A 511 -1.94 0.14 0.42
N ASN A 512 -2.78 0.17 1.45
CA ASN A 512 -4.19 -0.20 1.38
C ASN A 512 -5.07 0.88 0.73
N ILE A 513 -4.53 2.08 0.46
CA ILE A 513 -5.24 3.14 -0.26
C ILE A 513 -5.45 2.71 -1.71
N GLN A 514 -6.71 2.75 -2.15
CA GLN A 514 -7.11 2.32 -3.48
C GLN A 514 -7.29 3.51 -4.40
N LEU A 515 -7.03 3.30 -5.69
CA LEU A 515 -7.38 4.25 -6.73
C LEU A 515 -8.83 4.01 -7.16
N ASN A 516 -9.67 5.04 -7.18
CA ASN A 516 -11.05 4.93 -7.66
C ASN A 516 -11.10 5.20 -9.17
N THR A 517 -10.87 6.45 -9.55
CA THR A 517 -10.97 6.96 -10.93
C THR A 517 -9.92 8.04 -11.20
N GLY A 518 -10.03 8.73 -12.33
CA GLY A 518 -9.10 9.78 -12.76
C GLY A 518 -7.93 9.26 -13.58
N THR A 519 -7.42 10.11 -14.46
CA THR A 519 -6.27 9.86 -15.33
C THR A 519 -4.97 10.42 -14.76
N GLY A 520 -5.05 11.26 -13.72
CA GLY A 520 -3.92 11.96 -13.13
C GLY A 520 -3.57 13.26 -13.85
N ALA A 521 -4.26 13.61 -14.93
CA ALA A 521 -4.14 14.92 -15.54
C ALA A 521 -4.63 16.01 -14.57
N LYS A 522 -4.16 17.26 -14.70
CA LYS A 522 -4.61 18.36 -13.82
C LYS A 522 -6.13 18.55 -13.84
N SER A 523 -6.73 18.40 -15.02
CA SER A 523 -8.17 18.52 -15.25
C SER A 523 -8.96 17.28 -14.81
N ASP A 524 -8.27 16.16 -14.57
CA ASP A 524 -8.86 14.90 -14.12
C ASP A 524 -7.91 14.17 -13.16
N PRO A 525 -7.67 14.74 -11.95
CA PRO A 525 -6.76 14.15 -10.97
C PRO A 525 -7.20 12.75 -10.55
N TYR A 526 -6.25 11.93 -10.13
CA TYR A 526 -6.56 10.66 -9.49
C TYR A 526 -7.47 10.87 -8.26
N ILE A 527 -8.55 10.09 -8.19
CA ILE A 527 -9.48 10.08 -7.06
C ILE A 527 -9.15 8.86 -6.20
N LEU A 528 -8.80 9.08 -4.94
CA LEU A 528 -8.51 8.02 -3.98
C LEU A 528 -9.79 7.51 -3.32
N LYS A 529 -9.86 6.20 -3.13
CA LYS A 529 -10.84 5.57 -2.24
C LYS A 529 -10.16 5.31 -0.90
N MET A 530 -10.50 6.15 0.07
CA MET A 530 -10.05 6.03 1.46
C MET A 530 -10.74 4.84 2.13
N GLN A 531 -10.06 4.20 3.08
CA GLN A 531 -10.63 3.13 3.90
C GLN A 531 -11.25 3.65 5.19
#